data_AF-A0A534YGA0-F1
#
_entry.id   AF-A0A534YGA0-F1
#
_cell.length_a   1.000
_cell.length_b   1.000
_cell.length_c   1.000
_cell.angle_alpha   90.00
_cell.angle_beta   90.00
_cell.angle_gamma   90.00
#
_symmetry.space_group_name_H-M   'P 1'
#
loop_
_entity.id
_entity.type
_entity.pdbx_description
1 polymer ?
#
loop_
_entity_poly.entity_id
_entity_poly.type
_entity_poly.pdbx_seq_one_letter_code
_entity_poly.pdbx_strand_id
1 'polypeptide(L)'
;MQLAQNQVKGAADTLAELVVRAPDLAEAQYNYACALARLGDDRGAIDHLRAAIQLDGDLATHAGSDEDLKSLRGLAAFQALLRPSSARSQ
;
A
#
# COMPACT_ATOMS: atom_id res chain seq x y z
N MET A 1 16.31 -4.22 -16.89
CA MET A 1 15.47 -3.99 -15.69
C MET A 1 14.81 -5.29 -15.17
N GLN A 2 15.40 -6.48 -15.32
CA GLN A 2 14.79 -7.75 -14.86
C GLN A 2 15.06 -8.05 -13.36
N LEU A 3 16.23 -7.62 -12.86
CA LEU A 3 16.69 -7.94 -11.50
C LEU A 3 15.83 -7.30 -10.41
N ALA A 4 15.42 -6.04 -10.61
CA ALA A 4 14.58 -5.33 -9.66
C ALA A 4 13.19 -5.98 -9.53
N GLN A 5 12.58 -6.44 -10.64
CA GLN A 5 11.28 -7.11 -10.59
C GLN A 5 11.37 -8.46 -9.86
N ASN A 6 12.45 -9.21 -10.04
CA ASN A 6 12.64 -10.48 -9.35
C ASN A 6 12.79 -10.30 -7.83
N GLN A 7 13.47 -9.24 -7.40
CA GLN A 7 13.59 -8.89 -5.98
C GLN A 7 12.26 -8.44 -5.39
N VAL A 8 11.47 -7.65 -6.13
CA VAL A 8 10.13 -7.22 -5.70
C VAL A 8 9.20 -8.42 -5.53
N LYS A 9 9.27 -9.40 -6.44
CA LYS A 9 8.45 -10.60 -6.34
C LYS A 9 8.76 -11.40 -5.07
N GLY A 10 10.04 -11.63 -4.78
CA GLY A 10 10.44 -12.31 -3.54
C GLY A 10 10.05 -11.55 -2.27
N ALA A 11 10.13 -10.20 -2.31
CA ALA A 11 9.63 -9.36 -1.22
C ALA A 11 8.12 -9.49 -1.05
N ALA A 12 7.36 -9.48 -2.15
CA ALA A 12 5.91 -9.66 -2.14
C ALA A 12 5.50 -11.00 -1.54
N ASP A 13 6.19 -12.10 -1.89
CA ASP A 13 5.90 -13.42 -1.32
C ASP A 13 6.12 -13.43 0.21
N THR A 14 7.22 -12.84 0.69
CA THR A 14 7.52 -12.74 2.13
C THR A 14 6.50 -11.86 2.86
N LEU A 15 6.12 -10.73 2.25
CA LEU A 15 5.14 -9.80 2.79
C LEU A 15 3.73 -10.40 2.80
N ALA A 16 3.38 -11.20 1.80
CA ALA A 16 2.11 -11.93 1.75
C ALA A 16 1.95 -12.87 2.95
N GLU A 17 3.01 -13.61 3.32
CA GLU A 17 3.00 -14.42 4.54
C GLU A 17 2.89 -13.56 5.81
N LEU A 18 3.57 -12.41 5.83
CA LEU A 18 3.58 -11.53 6.99
C LEU A 18 2.19 -10.92 7.26
N VAL A 19 1.50 -10.41 6.22
CA VAL A 19 0.16 -9.84 6.39
C VAL A 19 -0.88 -10.87 6.81
N VAL A 20 -0.64 -12.17 6.51
CA VAL A 20 -1.49 -13.27 7.02
C VAL A 20 -1.22 -13.54 8.49
N ARG A 21 0.04 -13.50 8.94
CA ARG A 21 0.44 -13.77 10.33
C ARG A 21 0.18 -12.59 11.27
N ALA A 22 0.28 -11.36 10.76
CA ALA A 22 0.14 -10.11 11.49
C ALA A 22 -0.73 -9.13 10.68
N PRO A 23 -2.05 -9.40 10.58
CA PRO A 23 -2.95 -8.59 9.76
C PRO A 23 -3.14 -7.16 10.28
N ASP A 24 -2.86 -6.92 11.56
CA ASP A 24 -2.92 -5.65 12.28
C ASP A 24 -1.61 -4.85 12.22
N LEU A 25 -0.56 -5.39 11.58
CA LEU A 25 0.70 -4.67 11.39
C LEU A 25 0.60 -3.73 10.18
N ALA A 26 0.33 -2.44 10.45
CA ALA A 26 0.15 -1.41 9.43
C ALA A 26 1.30 -1.35 8.42
N GLU A 27 2.55 -1.43 8.91
CA GLU A 27 3.75 -1.40 8.07
C GLU A 27 3.84 -2.60 7.13
N ALA A 28 3.41 -3.79 7.56
CA ALA A 28 3.41 -4.97 6.69
C ALA A 28 2.37 -4.85 5.58
N GLN A 29 1.17 -4.35 5.92
CA GLN A 29 0.11 -4.07 4.94
C GLN A 29 0.59 -3.01 3.93
N TYR A 30 1.26 -1.95 4.40
CA TYR A 30 1.81 -0.89 3.56
C TYR A 30 2.89 -1.41 2.62
N ASN A 31 3.89 -2.11 3.15
CA ASN A 31 5.00 -2.64 2.37
C ASN A 31 4.51 -3.66 1.33
N TYR A 32 3.51 -4.47 1.68
CA TYR A 32 2.91 -5.40 0.72
C TYR A 32 2.18 -4.65 -0.41
N ALA A 33 1.45 -3.57 -0.08
CA ALA A 33 0.84 -2.71 -1.09
C ALA A 33 1.88 -2.11 -2.05
N CYS A 34 3.00 -1.60 -1.53
CA CYS A 34 4.11 -1.10 -2.35
C CYS A 34 4.68 -2.17 -3.29
N ALA A 35 4.89 -3.39 -2.78
CA ALA A 35 5.37 -4.51 -3.61
C ALA A 35 4.37 -4.88 -4.72
N LEU A 36 3.08 -4.93 -4.41
CA LEU A 36 2.01 -5.20 -5.39
C LEU A 36 1.92 -4.11 -6.47
N ALA A 37 2.02 -2.83 -6.09
CA ALA A 37 2.00 -1.70 -7.02
C ALA A 37 3.17 -1.78 -8.03
N ARG A 38 4.36 -2.15 -7.55
CA ARG A 38 5.55 -2.35 -8.40
C ARG A 38 5.44 -3.56 -9.33
N LEU A 39 4.66 -4.58 -8.93
CA LEU A 39 4.33 -5.74 -9.76
C LEU A 39 3.18 -5.46 -10.74
N GLY A 40 2.50 -4.32 -10.61
CA GLY A 40 1.36 -3.92 -11.44
C GLY A 40 0.02 -4.50 -10.98
N ASP A 41 -0.06 -5.05 -9.76
CA ASP A 41 -1.33 -5.43 -9.15
C ASP A 41 -1.94 -4.24 -8.40
N ASP A 42 -2.53 -3.33 -9.18
CA ASP A 42 -3.13 -2.12 -8.66
C ASP A 42 -4.30 -2.39 -7.70
N ARG A 43 -5.05 -3.48 -7.92
CA ARG A 43 -6.20 -3.82 -7.08
C ARG A 43 -5.75 -4.31 -5.71
N GLY A 44 -4.83 -5.28 -5.69
CA GLY A 44 -4.27 -5.79 -4.45
C GLY A 44 -3.54 -4.70 -3.67
N ALA A 45 -2.79 -3.84 -4.36
CA ALA A 45 -2.10 -2.73 -3.72
C ALA A 45 -3.07 -1.77 -3.01
N ILE A 46 -4.20 -1.42 -3.64
CA ILE A 46 -5.20 -0.54 -3.04
C ILE A 46 -5.88 -1.16 -1.83
N ASP A 47 -6.16 -2.45 -1.85
CA ASP A 47 -6.82 -3.12 -0.73
C ASP A 47 -5.91 -3.19 0.50
N HIS A 48 -4.64 -3.55 0.31
CA HIS A 48 -3.65 -3.57 1.40
C HIS A 48 -3.28 -2.16 1.88
N LEU A 49 -3.18 -1.18 0.98
CA LEU A 49 -2.95 0.22 1.36
C LEU A 49 -4.09 0.78 2.20
N ARG A 50 -5.33 0.42 1.87
CA ARG A 50 -6.51 0.81 2.67
C ARG A 50 -6.44 0.22 4.07
N ALA A 51 -6.09 -1.06 4.19
CA ALA A 51 -5.92 -1.70 5.49
C ALA A 51 -4.82 -1.02 6.31
N ALA A 52 -3.69 -0.70 5.68
CA ALA A 52 -2.59 0.03 6.32
C ALA A 52 -3.05 1.39 6.86
N ILE A 53 -3.74 2.20 6.04
CA ILE A 53 -4.25 3.53 6.43
C ILE A 53 -5.33 3.44 7.51
N GLN A 54 -6.13 2.37 7.55
CA GLN A 54 -7.10 2.15 8.62
C GLN A 54 -6.44 1.83 9.96
N LEU A 55 -5.30 1.14 9.94
CA LEU A 55 -4.51 0.83 11.14
C LEU A 55 -3.68 2.04 11.61
N ASP A 56 -3.09 2.77 10.66
CA ASP A 56 -2.32 3.98 10.90
C ASP A 56 -2.61 5.03 9.81
N GLY A 57 -3.40 6.04 10.19
CA GLY A 57 -3.81 7.12 9.28
C GLY A 57 -2.67 7.99 8.77
N ASP A 58 -1.53 8.04 9.45
CA ASP A 58 -0.39 8.87 9.04
C ASP A 58 0.26 8.31 7.75
N LEU A 59 0.09 7.01 7.48
CA LEU A 59 0.54 6.37 6.26
C LEU A 59 -0.13 6.94 5.01
N ALA A 60 -1.32 7.56 5.11
CA ALA A 60 -1.95 8.22 3.97
C ALA A 60 -1.07 9.37 3.44
N THR A 61 -0.43 10.13 4.33
CA THR A 61 0.48 11.20 3.91
C THR A 61 1.73 10.64 3.23
N HIS A 62 2.27 9.55 3.77
CA HIS A 62 3.45 8.89 3.20
C HIS A 62 3.15 8.32 1.80
N ALA A 63 2.01 7.65 1.66
CA ALA A 63 1.57 7.03 0.42
C ALA A 63 1.51 8.00 -0.76
N GLY A 64 1.07 9.25 -0.52
CA GLY A 64 0.92 10.26 -1.56
C GLY A 64 2.23 10.65 -2.25
N SER A 65 3.37 10.50 -1.57
CA SER A 65 4.69 10.86 -2.08
C SER A 65 5.59 9.65 -2.36
N ASP A 66 5.12 8.43 -2.06
CA ASP A 66 5.89 7.20 -2.25
C ASP A 66 6.04 6.87 -3.75
N GLU A 67 7.28 6.59 -4.16
CA GLU A 67 7.62 6.25 -5.55
C GLU A 67 7.17 4.84 -5.94
N ASP A 68 7.04 3.92 -4.97
CA ASP A 68 6.55 2.56 -5.22
C ASP A 68 5.04 2.58 -5.57
N LEU A 69 4.30 3.58 -5.08
CA LEU A 69 2.87 3.76 -5.31
C LEU A 69 2.56 4.73 -6.46
N LYS A 70 3.58 5.20 -7.20
CA LYS A 70 3.38 6.19 -8.27
C LYS A 70 2.43 5.74 -9.36
N SER A 71 2.37 4.44 -9.66
CA SER A 71 1.44 3.84 -10.63
C SER A 71 -0.02 4.02 -10.20
N LEU A 72 -0.27 4.07 -8.88
CA LEU A 72 -1.62 4.17 -8.31
C LEU A 72 -2.14 5.60 -8.24
N ARG A 73 -1.27 6.62 -8.32
CA ARG A 73 -1.65 8.04 -8.11
C ARG A 73 -2.78 8.52 -9.02
N GLY A 74 -2.90 7.94 -10.23
CA GLY A 74 -3.97 8.25 -11.18
C GLY A 74 -5.32 7.58 -10.88
N LEU A 75 -5.37 6.62 -9.95
CA LEU A 75 -6.57 5.88 -9.64
C LEU A 75 -7.46 6.64 -8.66
N ALA A 76 -8.75 6.73 -8.97
CA ALA A 76 -9.73 7.38 -8.10
C ALA A 76 -9.77 6.73 -6.69
N ALA A 77 -9.58 5.41 -6.62
CA ALA A 77 -9.53 4.69 -5.35
C ALA A 77 -8.33 5.12 -4.50
N PHE A 78 -7.15 5.30 -5.11
CA PHE A 78 -5.97 5.78 -4.40
C PHE A 78 -6.18 7.19 -3.88
N GLN A 79 -6.67 8.10 -4.72
CA GLN A 79 -6.95 9.48 -4.33
C GLN A 79 -7.96 9.55 -3.18
N ALA A 80 -8.97 8.68 -3.18
CA ALA A 80 -9.93 8.59 -2.08
C ALA A 80 -9.26 8.18 -0.74
N LEU A 81 -8.25 7.32 -0.77
CA LEU A 81 -7.50 6.91 0.44
C LEU A 81 -6.64 8.05 1.01
N LEU A 82 -6.07 8.90 0.16
CA LEU A 82 -5.24 10.03 0.59
C LEU A 82 -6.04 11.20 1.13
N ARG A 83 -7.33 11.27 0.82
CA ARG A 83 -8.16 12.36 1.31
C ARG A 83 -8.29 12.19 2.82
N PRO A 84 -7.86 13.20 3.61
CA PRO A 84 -8.10 13.16 5.04
C PRO A 84 -9.61 13.03 5.21
N SER A 85 -10.03 11.95 5.88
CA SER A 85 -11.42 11.75 6.24
C SER A 85 -11.84 13.02 6.98
N SER A 86 -12.65 13.85 6.32
CA SER A 86 -13.12 15.13 6.85
C SER A 86 -14.23 14.83 7.86
N ALA A 87 -13.89 14.06 8.89
CA ALA A 87 -14.82 13.46 9.82
C ALA A 87 -14.19 13.39 11.23
N ARG A 88 -13.90 14.57 11.78
CA ARG A 88 -14.40 14.93 13.10
C ARG A 88 -14.41 16.46 13.24
N SER A 89 -15.43 17.08 12.64
CA SER A 89 -15.91 18.37 13.10
C SER A 89 -16.91 18.10 14.22
N GLN A 90 -16.61 18.65 15.40
CA GLN A 90 -17.41 18.70 16.64
C GLN A 90 -17.26 17.51 17.60
#